data_AF-A0A182TA83-F1
#
_entry.id   AF-A0A182TA83-F1
#
_cell.length_a   1.000
_cell.length_b   1.000
_cell.length_c   1.000
_cell.angle_alpha   90.00
_cell.angle_beta   90.00
_cell.angle_gamma   90.00
#
_symmetry.space_group_name_H-M   'P 1'
#
loop_
_entity.id
_entity.type
_entity.pdbx_description
1 polymer ?
#
loop_
_entity_poly.entity_id
_entity_poly.type
_entity_poly.pdbx_seq_one_letter_code
_entity_poly.pdbx_strand_id
1 'polypeptide(L)'
;MLLREKLYVVLLLQLGLTFQQIAAQCPGNPYRTFDGSCNNFVNPSWGAANTPFVRIVNPKYGDGKSSPPLATDGSELPNARVLSVEVFQEGVQNSPEFSLVNMQFGQIVAHDMALTRGGKFAISCRVALTVDYNPPEDQGA
;
A
#
# COMPACT_ATOMS: atom_id res chain seq x y z
N MET A 1 9.61 -11.59 53.62
CA MET A 1 10.11 -10.57 52.67
C MET A 1 10.78 -11.20 51.45
N LEU A 2 11.76 -12.08 51.64
CA LEU A 2 12.56 -12.70 50.57
C LEU A 2 11.79 -13.63 49.60
N LEU A 3 10.70 -14.28 50.01
CA LEU A 3 9.90 -15.13 49.11
C LEU A 3 9.08 -14.31 48.09
N ARG A 4 8.60 -13.12 48.47
CA ARG A 4 7.76 -12.27 47.60
C ARG A 4 8.57 -11.64 46.48
N GLU A 5 9.81 -11.23 46.77
CA GLU A 5 10.73 -10.72 45.75
C GLU A 5 11.24 -11.82 44.83
N LYS A 6 11.56 -13.01 45.36
CA LYS A 6 11.91 -14.18 44.52
C LYS A 6 10.76 -14.59 43.60
N LEU A 7 9.52 -14.57 44.09
CA LEU A 7 8.35 -14.87 43.27
C LEU A 7 8.14 -13.82 42.17
N TYR A 8 8.37 -12.53 42.48
CA TYR A 8 8.25 -11.44 41.51
C TYR A 8 9.32 -11.50 40.41
N VAL A 9 10.57 -11.81 40.78
CA VAL A 9 11.68 -12.01 39.82
C VAL A 9 11.43 -13.24 38.94
N VAL A 10 10.90 -14.34 39.50
CA VAL A 10 10.50 -15.52 38.72
C VAL A 10 9.33 -15.19 37.78
N LEU A 11 8.34 -14.40 38.22
CA LEU A 11 7.20 -14.00 37.39
C LEU A 11 7.63 -13.07 36.24
N LEU A 12 8.58 -12.16 36.48
CA LEU A 12 9.17 -11.30 35.44
C LEU A 12 10.04 -12.09 34.45
N LEU A 13 10.77 -13.11 34.91
CA LEU A 13 11.54 -14.02 34.04
C LEU A 13 10.61 -14.91 33.19
N GLN A 14 9.51 -15.42 33.76
CA GLN A 14 8.53 -16.23 33.04
C GLN A 14 7.76 -15.40 32.01
N LEU A 15 7.35 -14.17 32.34
CA LEU A 15 6.70 -13.25 31.40
C LEU A 15 7.67 -12.77 30.29
N GLY A 16 8.95 -12.57 30.61
CA GLY A 16 10.00 -12.23 29.64
C GLY A 16 10.31 -13.38 28.68
N LEU A 17 10.29 -14.63 29.15
CA LEU A 17 10.49 -15.83 28.32
C LEU A 17 9.27 -16.16 27.45
N THR A 18 8.05 -15.78 27.85
CA THR A 18 6.86 -15.91 26.98
C THR A 18 6.78 -14.84 25.89
N PHE A 19 7.65 -13.82 25.94
CA PHE A 19 7.81 -12.83 24.86
C PHE A 19 8.79 -13.29 23.77
N GLN A 20 9.25 -14.55 23.84
CA GLN A 20 10.10 -15.12 22.81
C GLN A 20 9.24 -15.78 21.73
N GLN A 21 8.98 -14.96 20.71
CA GLN A 21 8.65 -15.36 19.33
C GLN A 21 7.45 -16.30 19.18
N ILE A 22 6.27 -15.72 18.92
CA ILE A 22 5.41 -16.29 17.88
C ILE A 22 6.18 -16.09 16.56
N ALA A 23 7.26 -16.87 16.36
CA ALA A 23 7.75 -17.11 15.02
C ALA A 23 6.55 -17.74 14.31
N ALA A 24 6.02 -17.10 13.26
CA ALA A 24 4.93 -17.71 12.53
C ALA A 24 5.43 -19.10 12.11
N GLN A 25 4.77 -20.15 12.59
CA GLN A 25 5.18 -21.52 12.34
C GLN A 25 4.95 -21.78 10.85
N CYS A 26 5.98 -21.53 10.05
CA CYS A 26 5.89 -21.74 8.63
C CYS A 26 5.82 -23.25 8.33
N PRO A 27 4.86 -23.69 7.50
CA PRO A 27 4.78 -25.10 7.13
C PRO A 27 6.02 -25.48 6.31
N GLY A 28 6.56 -26.67 6.55
CA GLY A 28 7.63 -27.26 5.74
C GLY A 28 7.11 -27.79 4.41
N ASN A 29 6.54 -26.91 3.58
CA ASN A 29 6.01 -27.24 2.25
C ASN A 29 7.01 -26.77 1.17
N PRO A 30 7.36 -27.59 0.15
CA PRO A 30 8.21 -27.16 -0.95
C PRO A 30 7.59 -26.10 -1.89
N TYR A 31 6.28 -25.85 -1.79
CA TYR A 31 5.57 -24.90 -2.66
C TYR A 31 5.29 -23.55 -2.00
N ARG A 32 5.17 -22.52 -2.84
CA ARG A 32 4.77 -21.17 -2.41
C ARG A 32 3.34 -21.20 -1.87
N THR A 33 3.10 -20.41 -0.83
CA THR A 33 1.75 -20.09 -0.36
C THR A 33 1.04 -19.20 -1.36
N PHE A 34 -0.29 -19.29 -1.40
CA PHE A 34 -1.10 -18.49 -2.32
C PHE A 34 -0.99 -16.99 -2.05
N ASP A 35 -0.84 -16.60 -0.79
CA ASP A 35 -0.74 -15.21 -0.37
C ASP A 35 0.71 -14.71 -0.24
N GLY A 36 1.72 -15.54 -0.50
CA GLY A 36 3.13 -15.18 -0.36
C GLY A 36 3.68 -15.22 1.07
N SER A 37 2.88 -15.61 2.07
CA SER A 37 3.33 -15.81 3.44
C SER A 37 4.43 -16.89 3.52
N CYS A 38 5.32 -16.78 4.51
CA CYS A 38 6.40 -17.74 4.75
C CYS A 38 7.45 -17.87 3.64
N ASN A 39 7.48 -16.96 2.65
CA ASN A 39 8.60 -16.87 1.72
C ASN A 39 9.89 -16.40 2.42
N ASN A 40 9.77 -15.67 3.53
CA ASN A 40 10.89 -15.34 4.43
C ASN A 40 10.64 -15.95 5.82
N PHE A 41 11.50 -16.87 6.25
CA PHE A 41 11.33 -17.57 7.54
C PHE A 41 11.53 -16.70 8.78
N VAL A 42 12.32 -15.63 8.67
CA VAL A 42 12.56 -14.69 9.78
C VAL A 42 11.39 -13.71 9.90
N ASN A 43 10.85 -13.26 8.77
CA ASN A 43 9.72 -12.34 8.69
C ASN A 43 8.63 -12.90 7.75
N PRO A 44 7.78 -13.81 8.23
CA PRO A 44 6.83 -14.55 7.39
C PRO A 44 5.81 -13.70 6.63
N SER A 45 5.58 -12.44 7.01
CA SER A 45 4.67 -11.52 6.34
C SER A 45 5.29 -10.68 5.22
N TRP A 46 6.61 -10.72 5.04
CA TRP A 46 7.28 -9.91 4.03
C TRP A 46 6.92 -10.36 2.62
N GLY A 47 6.33 -9.43 1.85
CA GLY A 47 5.85 -9.71 0.49
C GLY A 47 4.53 -10.45 0.43
N ALA A 48 3.87 -10.69 1.57
CA ALA A 48 2.55 -11.29 1.57
C ALA A 48 1.48 -10.31 1.05
N ALA A 49 0.49 -10.82 0.33
CA ALA A 49 -0.61 -10.05 -0.22
C ALA A 49 -1.48 -9.41 0.89
N ASN A 50 -2.22 -8.36 0.54
CA ASN A 50 -3.05 -7.57 1.47
C ASN A 50 -2.28 -6.97 2.66
N THR A 51 -0.97 -6.78 2.53
CA THR A 51 -0.16 -6.02 3.48
C THR A 51 0.11 -4.61 2.95
N PRO A 52 0.41 -3.62 3.81
CA PRO A 52 0.75 -2.27 3.36
C PRO A 52 2.02 -2.25 2.50
N PHE A 53 2.06 -1.36 1.51
CA PHE A 53 3.29 -1.12 0.74
C PHE A 53 4.42 -0.60 1.64
N VAL A 54 5.64 -1.05 1.36
CA VAL A 54 6.85 -0.51 1.99
C VAL A 54 7.07 0.93 1.50
N ARG A 55 7.38 1.83 2.44
CA ARG A 55 7.75 3.21 2.13
C ARG A 55 9.28 3.32 2.08
N ILE A 56 9.83 3.58 0.89
CA ILE A 56 11.28 3.82 0.70
C ILE A 56 11.67 5.22 1.21
N VAL A 57 10.74 6.17 1.14
CA VAL A 57 10.90 7.55 1.63
C VAL A 57 9.72 7.95 2.52
N ASN A 58 9.92 8.99 3.33
CA ASN A 58 8.86 9.50 4.21
C ASN A 58 7.63 9.97 3.41
N PRO A 59 6.40 9.73 3.91
CA PRO A 59 5.18 10.28 3.32
C PRO A 59 5.23 11.81 3.23
N LYS A 60 4.62 12.38 2.17
CA LYS A 60 4.32 13.80 2.08
C LYS A 60 2.81 14.01 2.01
N TYR A 61 2.22 14.48 3.11
CA TYR A 61 0.81 14.87 3.22
C TYR A 61 0.73 16.31 3.72
N GLY A 62 -0.31 17.07 3.35
CA GLY A 62 -0.47 18.47 3.78
C GLY A 62 -0.68 18.62 5.29
N ASP A 63 -1.33 17.63 5.91
CA ASP A 63 -1.61 17.51 7.35
C ASP A 63 -0.66 16.53 8.06
N GLY A 64 0.33 15.98 7.35
CA GLY A 64 1.23 14.93 7.84
C GLY A 64 0.58 13.56 8.02
N LYS A 65 -0.68 13.35 7.63
CA LYS A 65 -1.43 12.09 7.86
C LYS A 65 -2.09 11.54 6.60
N SER A 66 -2.92 12.34 5.93
CA SER A 66 -3.79 11.84 4.86
C SER A 66 -4.21 12.87 3.82
N SER A 67 -4.11 14.17 4.12
CA SER A 67 -4.53 15.19 3.15
C SER A 67 -3.54 15.27 1.99
N PRO A 68 -4.02 15.61 0.77
CA PRO A 68 -3.14 15.82 -0.37
C PRO A 68 -1.99 16.79 -0.03
N PRO A 69 -0.79 16.57 -0.60
CA PRO A 69 0.35 17.43 -0.33
C PRO A 69 0.10 18.86 -0.83
N LEU A 70 0.72 19.83 -0.15
CA LEU A 70 0.78 21.22 -0.57
C LEU A 70 2.01 21.49 -1.45
N ALA A 71 1.93 22.58 -2.22
CA ALA A 71 3.06 23.16 -2.94
C ALA A 71 4.12 23.70 -1.96
N THR A 72 5.31 24.01 -2.47
CA THR A 72 6.45 24.49 -1.66
C THR A 72 6.20 25.85 -1.02
N ASP A 73 5.29 26.65 -1.58
CA ASP A 73 4.85 27.96 -1.08
C ASP A 73 3.63 27.86 -0.13
N GLY A 74 3.14 26.65 0.14
CA GLY A 74 1.98 26.38 0.99
C GLY A 74 0.62 26.44 0.27
N SER A 75 0.59 26.69 -1.04
CA SER A 75 -0.65 26.68 -1.83
C SER A 75 -1.13 25.26 -2.19
N GLU A 76 -2.39 25.13 -2.66
CA GLU A 76 -2.93 23.87 -3.17
C GLU A 76 -2.25 23.47 -4.51
N LEU A 77 -2.05 22.17 -4.72
CA LEU A 77 -1.50 21.69 -5.99
C LEU A 77 -2.51 21.89 -7.15
N PRO A 78 -2.03 22.15 -8.38
CA PRO A 78 -2.89 22.27 -9.54
C PRO A 78 -3.78 21.05 -9.75
N ASN A 79 -4.98 21.28 -10.28
CA ASN A 79 -5.88 20.18 -10.65
C ASN A 79 -5.19 19.27 -11.68
N ALA A 80 -5.19 17.96 -11.43
CA ALA A 80 -4.54 16.97 -12.29
C ALA A 80 -5.03 16.99 -13.75
N ARG A 81 -6.30 17.37 -13.99
CA ARG A 81 -6.84 17.52 -15.35
C ARG A 81 -6.23 18.69 -16.10
N VAL A 82 -5.94 19.80 -15.42
CA VAL A 82 -5.25 20.94 -16.04
C VAL A 82 -3.85 20.50 -16.49
N LEU A 83 -3.10 19.81 -15.61
CA LEU A 83 -1.79 19.27 -15.98
C LEU A 83 -1.87 18.26 -17.13
N SER A 84 -2.89 17.41 -17.13
CA SER A 84 -3.11 16.44 -18.21
C SER A 84 -3.26 17.08 -19.58
N VAL A 85 -3.93 18.23 -19.68
CA VAL A 85 -4.22 18.91 -20.95
C VAL A 85 -3.08 19.84 -21.36
N GLU A 86 -2.46 20.53 -20.40
CA GLU A 86 -1.43 21.54 -20.69
C GLU A 86 -0.04 20.91 -20.91
N VAL A 87 0.26 19.77 -20.29
CA VAL A 87 1.62 19.18 -20.30
C VAL A 87 1.74 17.99 -21.25
N PHE A 88 0.70 17.16 -21.35
CA PHE A 88 0.77 15.92 -22.13
C PHE A 88 0.15 16.11 -23.51
N GLN A 89 0.83 15.62 -24.54
CA GLN A 89 0.34 15.65 -25.91
C GLN A 89 -0.61 14.46 -26.14
N GLU A 90 -1.66 14.71 -26.92
CA GLU A 90 -2.59 13.67 -27.38
C GLU A 90 -2.22 13.21 -28.80
N GLY A 91 -2.39 11.93 -29.11
CA GLY A 91 -2.17 11.36 -30.44
C GLY A 91 -1.49 10.00 -30.44
N VAL A 92 -1.46 9.34 -31.60
CA VAL A 92 -0.79 8.05 -31.77
C VAL A 92 0.70 8.28 -32.01
N GLN A 93 1.52 7.75 -31.12
CA GLN A 93 2.98 7.76 -31.24
C GLN A 93 3.50 6.33 -31.17
N ASN A 94 3.92 5.78 -32.31
CA ASN A 94 4.45 4.42 -32.40
C ASN A 94 5.94 4.42 -32.07
N SER A 95 6.39 3.47 -31.25
CA SER A 95 7.82 3.26 -31.02
C SER A 95 8.46 2.59 -32.25
N PRO A 96 9.58 3.12 -32.78
CA PRO A 96 10.35 2.43 -33.82
C PRO A 96 11.09 1.19 -33.30
N GLU A 97 11.36 1.09 -32.00
CA GLU A 97 12.18 0.04 -31.39
C GLU A 97 11.38 -1.10 -30.75
N PHE A 98 10.17 -0.81 -30.26
CA PHE A 98 9.40 -1.76 -29.45
C PHE A 98 8.08 -2.15 -30.10
N SER A 99 7.78 -3.44 -30.06
CA SER A 99 6.46 -3.95 -30.41
C SER A 99 5.45 -3.72 -29.28
N LEU A 100 4.16 -3.83 -29.61
CA LEU A 100 3.07 -3.67 -28.63
C LEU A 100 3.17 -4.66 -27.44
N VAL A 101 3.80 -5.83 -27.65
CA VAL A 101 4.01 -6.84 -26.61
C VAL A 101 4.82 -6.29 -25.44
N ASN A 102 5.73 -5.34 -25.68
CA ASN A 102 6.51 -4.70 -24.62
C ASN A 102 5.61 -3.99 -23.59
N MET A 103 4.63 -3.22 -24.06
CA MET A 103 3.66 -2.54 -23.20
C MET A 103 2.78 -3.57 -22.47
N GLN A 104 2.27 -4.57 -23.20
CA GLN A 104 1.37 -5.57 -22.62
C GLN A 104 2.05 -6.44 -21.56
N PHE A 105 3.30 -6.83 -21.78
CA PHE A 105 4.08 -7.57 -20.79
C PHE A 105 4.36 -6.72 -19.54
N GLY A 106 4.61 -5.42 -19.71
CA GLY A 106 4.71 -4.48 -18.59
C GLY A 106 3.45 -4.49 -17.70
N GLN A 107 2.26 -4.53 -18.30
CA GLN A 107 1.00 -4.61 -17.54
C GLN A 107 0.85 -5.96 -16.81
N ILE A 108 1.22 -7.08 -17.46
CA ILE A 108 1.19 -8.42 -16.84
C ILE A 108 2.05 -8.43 -15.58
N VAL A 109 3.30 -7.94 -15.68
CA VAL A 109 4.21 -7.88 -14.53
C VAL A 109 3.69 -6.91 -13.47
N ALA A 110 3.19 -5.73 -13.84
CA ALA A 110 2.65 -4.77 -12.88
C ALA A 110 1.48 -5.36 -12.08
N HIS A 111 0.58 -6.09 -12.74
CA HIS A 111 -0.58 -6.72 -12.10
C HIS A 111 -0.23 -7.94 -11.24
N ASP A 112 0.87 -8.64 -11.54
CA ASP A 112 1.38 -9.72 -10.67
C ASP A 112 2.05 -9.15 -9.40
N MET A 113 2.71 -8.00 -9.52
CA MET A 113 3.50 -7.42 -8.44
C MET A 113 2.69 -6.59 -7.43
N ALA A 114 1.65 -5.87 -7.87
CA ALA A 114 0.96 -4.92 -7.01
C ALA A 114 -0.49 -4.63 -7.41
N LEU A 115 -1.34 -4.42 -6.40
CA LEU A 115 -2.70 -3.91 -6.56
C LEU A 115 -3.02 -2.96 -5.40
N THR A 116 -3.44 -1.73 -5.72
CA THR A 116 -4.05 -0.83 -4.73
C THR A 116 -5.56 -0.91 -4.88
N ARG A 117 -6.26 -1.41 -3.86
CA ARG A 117 -7.74 -1.38 -3.86
C ARG A 117 -8.21 0.06 -3.75
N GLY A 118 -9.15 0.44 -4.63
CA GLY A 118 -9.77 1.76 -4.57
C GLY A 118 -10.45 1.98 -3.21
N GLY A 119 -10.14 3.10 -2.56
CA GLY A 119 -10.87 3.60 -1.41
C GLY A 119 -11.84 4.71 -1.84
N LYS A 120 -12.89 4.96 -1.05
CA LYS A 120 -13.75 6.14 -1.22
C LYS A 120 -12.97 7.39 -0.83
N PHE A 121 -12.11 7.87 -1.71
CA PHE A 121 -11.49 9.18 -1.57
C PHE A 121 -12.46 10.22 -2.12
N ALA A 122 -12.95 11.10 -1.24
CA ALA A 122 -13.68 12.29 -1.65
C ALA A 122 -12.67 13.29 -2.25
N ILE A 123 -12.19 13.02 -3.46
CA ILE A 123 -11.49 14.03 -4.24
C ILE A 123 -12.58 15.03 -4.63
N SER A 124 -12.59 16.19 -3.97
CA SER A 124 -13.45 17.29 -4.36
C SER A 124 -12.99 17.75 -5.74
N CYS A 125 -13.65 17.27 -6.79
CA CYS A 125 -13.54 17.81 -8.12
C CYS A 125 -14.14 19.22 -8.11
N ARG A 126 -13.42 20.22 -7.56
CA ARG A 126 -13.73 21.63 -7.78
C ARG A 126 -13.32 21.99 -9.20
N VAL A 127 -14.04 21.46 -10.17
CA VAL A 127 -14.28 22.19 -11.41
C VAL A 127 -15.40 23.17 -11.05
N ALA A 128 -15.32 24.41 -11.49
CA ALA A 128 -16.42 25.36 -11.39
C ALA A 128 -17.60 24.98 -12.33
N LEU A 129 -18.00 23.71 -12.34
CA LEU A 129 -19.14 23.16 -13.06
C LEU A 129 -19.77 22.08 -12.18
N THR A 130 -20.99 22.36 -11.71
CA THR A 130 -21.86 21.46 -10.96
C THR A 130 -22.16 20.21 -11.77
N VAL A 131 -21.63 19.06 -11.37
CA VAL A 131 -22.19 17.77 -11.78
C VAL A 131 -22.42 16.98 -10.49
N ASP A 132 -23.67 16.93 -10.07
CA ASP A 132 -24.13 16.10 -8.96
C ASP A 132 -23.86 14.64 -9.30
N TYR A 133 -22.89 14.04 -8.60
CA TYR A 133 -22.61 12.61 -8.71
C TYR A 133 -23.58 11.85 -7.81
N ASN A 134 -24.51 11.11 -8.43
CA ASN A 134 -25.39 10.18 -7.73
C ASN A 134 -24.78 8.76 -7.87
N PRO A 135 -24.32 8.12 -6.77
CA PRO A 135 -23.75 6.78 -6.85
C PRO A 135 -24.85 5.74 -7.15
N PRO A 136 -24.55 4.69 -7.97
CA PRO A 136 -25.49 3.60 -8.19
C PRO A 136 -25.66 2.76 -6.92
N GLU A 137 -26.90 2.33 -6.67
CA GLU A 137 -27.28 1.43 -5.57
C GLU A 137 -26.49 0.10 -5.63
N ASP A 138 -25.98 -0.29 -4.46
CA ASP A 138 -25.26 -1.55 -4.23
C ASP A 138 -26.15 -2.74 -4.65
N GLN A 139 -25.88 -3.32 -5.82
CA GLN A 139 -26.38 -4.67 -6.13
C GLN A 139 -25.46 -5.67 -5.43
N GLY A 140 -25.89 -6.07 -4.23
CA GLY A 140 -25.24 -7.09 -3.42
C GLY A 140 -25.08 -8.40 -4.19
N ALA A 141 -23.93 -9.03 -3.96
CA ALA A 141 -23.72 -10.45 -4.17
C ALA A 141 -24.17 -11.23 -2.93
#